data_AF-A0A4Q3RVP9-F1
#
_entry.id   AF-A0A4Q3RVP9-F1
#
_cell.length_a   1.000
_cell.length_b   1.000
_cell.length_c   1.000
_cell.angle_alpha   90.00
_cell.angle_beta   90.00
_cell.angle_gamma   90.00
#
_symmetry.space_group_name_H-M   'P 1'
#
loop_
_entity.id
_entity.type
_entity.pdbx_description
1 polymer ?
#
loop_
_entity_poly.entity_id
_entity_poly.type
_entity_poly.pdbx_seq_one_letter_code
_entity_poly.pdbx_strand_id
1 'polypeptide(L)'
;MLYCNVLITIMSIIAGYAASSHILLALMLAVFGFLFSMLTVYGVRTSSVGIAGLIVMILSLQTPMHGWDIWEHGISIFIGGTWYLLFSLLLYKIRPYKIIQQVLGDFIMDVGEYLKTRGLFYDTNPEYDKTYQLLLQEQINVQAEQTLLSDILFKFVSINGKKMMQPFLLC
;
A
#
# COMPACT_ATOMS: atom_id res chain seq x y z
N MET A 1 2.69 8.40 -7.36
CA MET A 1 1.28 8.84 -7.27
C MET A 1 0.92 9.76 -8.42
N LEU A 2 1.49 10.98 -8.53
CA LEU A 2 1.20 11.90 -9.65
C LEU A 2 1.69 11.35 -11.01
N TYR A 3 2.93 10.85 -11.08
CA TYR A 3 3.48 10.19 -12.27
C TYR A 3 2.64 8.99 -12.75
N CYS A 4 2.13 8.19 -11.79
CA CYS A 4 1.29 7.03 -12.08
C CYS A 4 -0.05 7.43 -12.69
N ASN A 5 -0.63 8.54 -12.20
CA ASN A 5 -1.89 9.07 -12.70
C ASN A 5 -1.75 9.54 -14.16
N VAL A 6 -0.69 10.28 -14.45
CA VAL A 6 -0.35 10.72 -15.81
C VAL A 6 -0.18 9.52 -16.74
N LEU A 7 0.54 8.49 -16.29
CA LEU A 7 0.73 7.26 -17.07
C LEU A 7 -0.60 6.56 -17.36
N ILE A 8 -1.50 6.41 -16.37
CA ILE A 8 -2.81 5.79 -16.56
C ILE A 8 -3.68 6.59 -17.55
N THR A 9 -3.66 7.92 -17.48
CA THR A 9 -4.41 8.77 -18.42
C THR A 9 -3.89 8.65 -19.85
N ILE A 10 -2.57 8.65 -20.04
CA ILE A 10 -1.96 8.42 -21.36
C ILE A 10 -2.40 7.05 -21.91
N MET A 11 -2.37 6.02 -21.06
CA MET A 11 -2.78 4.66 -21.45
C MET A 11 -4.25 4.58 -21.83
N SER A 12 -5.13 5.29 -21.10
CA SER A 12 -6.55 5.36 -21.43
C SER A 12 -6.81 6.06 -22.75
N ILE A 13 -6.06 7.11 -23.09
CA ILE A 13 -6.19 7.81 -24.38
C ILE A 13 -5.75 6.89 -25.52
N ILE A 14 -4.62 6.20 -25.37
CA ILE A 14 -4.13 5.23 -26.37
C ILE A 14 -5.15 4.09 -26.55
N ALA A 15 -5.74 3.60 -25.46
CA ALA A 15 -6.77 2.55 -25.51
C ALA A 15 -8.05 3.04 -26.21
N GLY A 16 -8.47 4.29 -25.96
CA GLY A 16 -9.61 4.91 -26.64
C GLY A 16 -9.39 5.05 -28.16
N TYR A 17 -8.18 5.42 -28.59
CA TYR A 17 -7.83 5.44 -30.01
C TYR A 17 -7.79 4.03 -30.64
N ALA A 18 -7.31 3.03 -29.90
CA ALA A 18 -7.25 1.65 -30.38
C ALA A 18 -8.64 1.00 -30.52
N ALA A 19 -9.64 1.46 -29.76
CA ALA A 19 -11.02 0.96 -29.81
C ALA A 19 -11.72 1.14 -31.16
N SER A 20 -11.20 1.99 -32.04
CA SER A 20 -11.72 2.15 -33.41
C SER A 20 -11.55 0.89 -34.27
N SER A 21 -10.61 -0.01 -33.97
CA SER A 21 -10.42 -1.26 -34.71
C SER A 21 -10.23 -2.48 -33.79
N HIS A 22 -11.09 -3.49 -33.95
CA HIS A 22 -11.16 -4.67 -33.06
C HIS A 22 -9.84 -5.47 -33.03
N ILE A 23 -9.12 -5.55 -34.16
CA ILE A 23 -7.87 -6.31 -34.28
C ILE A 23 -6.71 -5.57 -33.60
N LEU A 24 -6.62 -4.24 -33.78
CA LEU A 24 -5.58 -3.43 -33.15
C LEU A 24 -5.74 -3.40 -31.64
N LEU A 25 -6.98 -3.34 -31.17
CA LEU A 25 -7.30 -3.36 -29.76
C LEU A 25 -6.89 -4.69 -29.10
N ALA A 26 -7.16 -5.84 -29.74
CA ALA A 26 -6.77 -7.15 -29.21
C ALA A 26 -5.25 -7.29 -29.10
N LEU A 27 -4.51 -6.81 -30.11
CA LEU A 27 -3.04 -6.77 -30.09
C LEU A 27 -2.53 -5.85 -28.98
N MET A 28 -3.14 -4.68 -28.83
CA MET A 28 -2.79 -3.72 -27.79
C MET A 28 -3.01 -4.30 -26.39
N LEU A 29 -4.16 -4.94 -26.14
CA LEU A 29 -4.45 -5.62 -24.87
C LEU A 29 -3.41 -6.68 -24.54
N ALA A 30 -2.99 -7.49 -25.51
CA ALA A 30 -1.98 -8.53 -25.30
C ALA A 30 -0.62 -7.92 -24.90
N VAL A 31 -0.16 -6.89 -25.61
CA VAL A 31 1.14 -6.24 -25.36
C VAL A 31 1.12 -5.47 -24.04
N PHE A 32 0.14 -4.61 -23.82
CA PHE A 32 0.04 -3.83 -22.60
C PHE A 32 -0.29 -4.70 -21.39
N GLY A 33 -1.09 -5.74 -21.56
CA GLY A 33 -1.36 -6.72 -20.52
C GLY A 33 -0.08 -7.42 -20.04
N PHE A 34 0.77 -7.82 -20.97
CA PHE A 34 2.09 -8.38 -20.65
C PHE A 34 2.98 -7.37 -19.92
N LEU A 35 3.08 -6.14 -20.42
CA LEU A 35 3.88 -5.07 -19.79
C LEU A 35 3.38 -4.73 -18.37
N PHE A 36 2.08 -4.59 -18.17
CA PHE A 36 1.50 -4.32 -16.84
C PHE A 36 1.65 -5.49 -15.88
N SER A 37 1.59 -6.73 -16.37
CA SER A 37 1.90 -7.90 -15.55
C SER A 37 3.37 -7.88 -15.09
N MET A 38 4.30 -7.54 -15.98
CA MET A 38 5.72 -7.39 -15.63
C MET A 38 5.97 -6.28 -14.60
N LEU A 39 5.20 -5.18 -14.64
CA LEU A 39 5.29 -4.09 -13.66
C LEU A 39 4.98 -4.52 -12.22
N THR A 40 4.29 -5.64 -12.02
CA THR A 40 3.99 -6.21 -10.70
C THR A 40 5.25 -6.68 -9.96
N VAL A 41 6.30 -7.10 -10.68
CA VAL A 41 7.55 -7.61 -10.10
C VAL A 41 8.36 -6.50 -9.40
N TYR A 42 8.19 -5.24 -9.80
CA TYR A 42 8.97 -4.11 -9.26
C TYR A 42 8.46 -3.58 -7.91
N GLY A 43 7.53 -4.27 -7.26
CA GLY A 43 7.08 -4.00 -5.90
C GLY A 43 5.63 -3.53 -5.78
N VAL A 44 5.13 -3.52 -4.55
CA VAL A 44 3.71 -3.33 -4.21
C VAL A 44 3.09 -2.04 -4.74
N ARG A 45 3.87 -0.94 -4.80
CA ARG A 45 3.40 0.36 -5.31
C ARG A 45 3.24 0.39 -6.82
N THR A 46 4.08 -0.36 -7.55
CA THR A 46 4.05 -0.43 -9.01
C THR A 46 2.99 -1.42 -9.47
N SER A 47 2.84 -2.53 -8.74
CA SER A 47 1.78 -3.53 -8.96
C SER A 47 0.38 -2.92 -8.93
N SER A 48 0.07 -2.09 -7.92
CA SER A 48 -1.26 -1.46 -7.81
C SER A 48 -1.59 -0.57 -9.01
N VAL A 49 -0.57 0.06 -9.62
CA VAL A 49 -0.73 0.93 -10.80
C VAL A 49 -1.02 0.08 -12.04
N GLY A 50 -0.33 -1.05 -12.20
CA GLY A 50 -0.58 -1.98 -13.31
C GLY A 50 -1.99 -2.55 -13.29
N ILE A 51 -2.47 -2.97 -12.11
CA ILE A 51 -3.83 -3.49 -11.94
C ILE A 51 -4.87 -2.40 -12.25
N ALA A 52 -4.69 -1.17 -11.75
CA ALA A 52 -5.60 -0.07 -12.05
C ALA A 52 -5.64 0.26 -13.55
N GLY A 53 -4.48 0.25 -14.23
CA GLY A 53 -4.39 0.44 -15.67
C GLY A 53 -5.13 -0.64 -16.47
N LEU A 54 -5.01 -1.90 -16.06
CA LEU A 54 -5.75 -3.02 -16.65
C LEU A 54 -7.26 -2.87 -16.48
N ILE A 55 -7.73 -2.50 -15.28
CA ILE A 55 -9.16 -2.29 -15.01
C ILE A 55 -9.71 -1.17 -15.90
N VAL A 56 -9.02 -0.02 -15.97
CA VAL A 56 -9.45 1.09 -16.83
C VAL A 56 -9.52 0.66 -18.30
N MET A 57 -8.53 -0.10 -18.77
CA MET A 57 -8.51 -0.60 -20.14
C MET A 57 -9.67 -1.55 -20.45
N ILE A 58 -10.00 -2.45 -19.52
CA ILE A 58 -11.17 -3.35 -19.64
C ILE A 58 -12.47 -2.55 -19.64
N LEU A 59 -12.58 -1.51 -18.80
CA LEU A 59 -13.77 -0.65 -18.76
C LEU A 59 -13.93 0.20 -20.03
N SER A 60 -12.81 0.69 -20.60
CA SER A 60 -12.82 1.36 -21.90
C SER A 60 -13.31 0.47 -23.04
N LEU A 61 -13.28 -0.85 -22.87
CA LEU A 61 -13.77 -1.81 -23.86
C LEU A 61 -15.30 -1.83 -24.00
N GLN A 62 -16.02 -1.51 -22.93
CA GLN A 62 -17.49 -1.54 -22.94
C GLN A 62 -18.10 -0.37 -23.70
N THR A 63 -17.32 0.66 -24.02
CA THR A 63 -17.85 1.88 -24.63
C THR A 63 -17.21 2.13 -25.99
N PRO A 64 -17.95 1.93 -27.10
CA PRO A 64 -17.46 2.29 -28.43
C PRO A 64 -17.40 3.82 -28.56
N MET A 65 -16.24 4.38 -28.27
CA MET A 65 -16.00 5.83 -28.26
C MET A 65 -15.77 6.35 -29.68
N HIS A 66 -16.55 7.34 -30.11
CA HIS A 66 -16.36 8.01 -31.41
C HIS A 66 -15.63 9.35 -31.20
N GLY A 67 -14.44 9.48 -31.80
CA GLY A 67 -13.76 10.76 -32.03
C GLY A 67 -13.57 11.66 -30.81
N TRP A 68 -14.48 12.62 -30.63
CA TRP A 68 -14.38 13.70 -29.62
C TRP A 68 -14.63 13.21 -28.19
N ASP A 69 -15.41 12.13 -28.03
CA ASP A 69 -15.72 11.54 -26.72
C ASP A 69 -14.47 10.94 -26.04
N ILE A 70 -13.44 10.58 -26.82
CA ILE A 70 -12.18 10.02 -26.31
C ILE A 70 -11.47 11.03 -25.41
N TRP A 71 -11.52 12.31 -25.78
CA TRP A 71 -10.87 13.39 -25.02
C TRP A 71 -11.62 13.70 -23.73
N GLU A 72 -12.96 13.71 -23.78
CA GLU A 72 -13.78 13.88 -22.58
C GLU A 72 -13.59 12.72 -21.60
N HIS A 73 -13.51 11.49 -22.10
CA HIS A 73 -13.27 10.32 -21.27
C HIS A 73 -11.88 10.35 -20.60
N GLY A 74 -10.85 10.75 -21.35
CA GLY A 74 -9.49 10.92 -20.82
C GLY A 74 -9.42 12.00 -19.73
N ILE A 75 -10.07 13.14 -19.94
CA ILE A 75 -10.17 14.22 -18.95
C ILE A 75 -10.95 13.77 -17.72
N SER A 76 -12.06 13.05 -17.89
CA SER A 76 -12.87 12.54 -16.78
C SER A 76 -12.06 11.58 -15.89
N ILE A 77 -11.26 10.68 -16.49
CA ILE A 77 -10.35 9.79 -15.76
C ILE A 77 -9.25 10.59 -15.04
N PHE A 78 -8.66 11.60 -15.68
CA PHE A 78 -7.64 12.45 -15.07
C PHE A 78 -8.19 13.25 -13.88
N ILE A 79 -9.41 13.78 -14.00
CA ILE A 79 -10.11 14.50 -12.93
C ILE A 79 -10.40 13.54 -11.77
N GLY A 80 -10.97 12.35 -12.04
CA GLY A 80 -11.24 11.35 -11.00
C GLY A 80 -9.96 10.89 -10.30
N GLY A 81 -8.89 10.68 -11.06
CA GLY A 81 -7.57 10.31 -10.54
C GLY A 81 -6.97 11.41 -9.65
N THR A 82 -7.01 12.67 -10.10
CA THR A 82 -6.55 13.83 -9.34
C THR A 82 -7.39 14.04 -8.07
N TRP A 83 -8.70 13.85 -8.15
CA TRP A 83 -9.60 13.92 -7.01
C TRP A 83 -9.26 12.87 -5.95
N TYR A 84 -9.08 11.62 -6.37
CA TYR A 84 -8.66 10.54 -5.45
C TYR A 84 -7.29 10.85 -4.81
N LEU A 85 -6.34 11.40 -5.56
CA LEU A 85 -5.04 11.82 -5.02
C LEU A 85 -5.18 12.90 -3.96
N LEU A 86 -6.00 13.93 -4.21
CA LEU A 86 -6.26 14.98 -3.24
C LEU A 86 -6.92 14.42 -1.97
N PHE A 87 -7.92 13.56 -2.14
CA PHE A 87 -8.60 12.91 -1.01
C PHE A 87 -7.63 12.03 -0.20
N SER A 88 -6.77 11.26 -0.88
CA SER A 88 -5.74 10.43 -0.25
C SER A 88 -4.74 11.26 0.54
N LEU A 89 -4.26 12.38 0.00
CA LEU A 89 -3.37 13.30 0.70
C LEU A 89 -4.04 13.94 1.92
N LEU A 90 -5.32 14.29 1.80
CA LEU A 90 -6.12 14.82 2.91
C LEU A 90 -6.23 13.78 4.03
N LEU A 91 -6.56 12.53 3.70
CA LEU A 91 -6.61 11.43 4.67
C LEU A 91 -5.25 11.12 5.31
N TYR A 92 -4.17 11.16 4.52
CA TYR A 92 -2.81 10.95 5.03
C TYR A 92 -2.44 12.00 6.08
N LYS A 93 -2.86 13.26 5.86
CA LYS A 93 -2.67 14.36 6.83
C LYS A 93 -3.46 14.13 8.12
N ILE A 94 -4.66 13.53 8.04
CA ILE A 94 -5.52 13.29 9.20
C ILE A 94 -5.06 12.08 10.03
N ARG A 95 -4.49 11.03 9.41
CA ARG A 95 -4.18 9.76 10.10
C ARG A 95 -2.72 9.29 10.01
N PRO A 96 -1.72 10.13 10.35
CA PRO A 96 -0.32 9.68 10.40
C PRO A 96 -0.10 8.57 11.44
N TYR A 97 -0.88 8.56 12.53
CA TYR A 97 -0.73 7.62 13.64
C TYR A 97 -1.25 6.20 13.37
N LYS A 98 -1.98 5.96 12.26
CA LYS A 98 -2.60 4.67 11.98
C LYS A 98 -1.56 3.55 11.83
N ILE A 99 -0.41 3.83 11.21
CA ILE A 99 0.66 2.84 11.02
C ILE A 99 1.28 2.44 12.37
N ILE A 100 1.51 3.39 13.27
CA ILE A 100 2.04 3.12 14.61
C ILE A 100 1.05 2.28 15.41
N GLN A 101 -0.24 2.60 15.34
CA GLN A 101 -1.29 1.85 16.04
C GLN A 101 -1.39 0.40 15.58
N GLN A 102 -1.17 0.14 14.29
CA GLN A 102 -1.19 -1.21 13.75
C GLN A 102 0.00 -2.03 14.28
N VAL A 103 1.22 -1.52 14.16
CA VAL A 103 2.43 -2.19 14.66
C VAL A 103 2.38 -2.39 16.18
N LEU A 104 1.84 -1.41 16.92
CA LEU A 104 1.64 -1.56 18.36
C LEU A 104 0.59 -2.63 18.69
N GLY A 105 -0.46 -2.75 17.89
CA GLY A 105 -1.46 -3.79 18.03
C GLY A 105 -0.87 -5.18 17.82
N ASP A 106 -0.05 -5.35 16.78
CA ASP A 106 0.65 -6.59 16.49
C ASP A 106 1.59 -6.96 17.65
N PHE A 107 2.41 -6.02 18.14
CA PHE A 107 3.27 -6.22 19.31
C PHE A 107 2.50 -6.63 20.57
N ILE A 108 1.35 -6.02 20.86
CA ILE A 108 0.53 -6.38 22.04
C ILE A 108 -0.01 -7.81 21.90
N MET A 109 -0.38 -8.23 20.68
CA MET A 109 -0.86 -9.58 20.41
C MET A 109 0.23 -10.62 20.67
N ASP A 110 1.45 -10.37 20.21
CA ASP A 110 2.61 -11.26 20.41
C ASP A 110 3.02 -11.34 21.88
N VAL A 111 2.96 -10.21 22.61
CA VAL A 111 3.16 -10.21 24.06
C VAL A 111 2.09 -11.06 24.76
N GLY A 112 0.85 -11.03 24.28
CA GLY A 112 -0.23 -11.88 24.77
C GLY A 112 0.05 -13.37 24.57
N GLU A 113 0.57 -13.76 23.41
CA GLU A 113 0.97 -15.14 23.11
C GLU A 113 2.15 -15.59 23.99
N TYR A 114 3.16 -14.75 24.15
CA TYR A 114 4.26 -14.99 25.07
C TYR A 114 3.78 -15.20 26.52
N LEU A 115 2.87 -14.35 27.02
CA LEU A 115 2.31 -14.49 28.36
C LEU A 115 1.48 -15.77 28.52
N LYS A 116 0.74 -16.19 27.48
CA LYS A 116 0.01 -17.45 27.45
C LYS A 116 0.96 -18.65 27.53
N THR A 117 2.05 -18.63 26.77
CA THR A 117 3.10 -19.65 26.80
C THR A 117 3.78 -19.71 28.16
N ARG A 118 4.03 -18.55 28.81
CA ARG A 118 4.51 -18.52 30.20
C ARG A 118 3.51 -19.13 31.18
N GLY A 119 2.22 -18.98 30.93
CA GLY A 119 1.14 -19.58 31.71
C GLY A 119 1.19 -21.12 31.73
N LEU A 120 1.66 -21.75 30.65
CA LEU A 120 1.79 -23.22 30.54
C LEU A 120 2.73 -23.84 31.58
N PHE A 121 3.64 -23.04 32.17
CA PHE A 121 4.49 -23.51 33.27
C PHE A 121 3.74 -23.74 34.58
N TYR A 122 2.53 -23.20 34.73
CA TYR A 122 1.69 -23.33 35.92
C TYR A 122 0.63 -24.43 35.79
N ASP A 123 0.64 -25.22 34.71
CA ASP A 123 -0.31 -26.33 34.52
C ASP A 123 0.04 -27.53 35.43
N THR A 124 -0.92 -28.43 35.62
CA THR A 124 -0.86 -29.55 36.58
C THR A 124 0.15 -30.64 36.16
N ASN A 125 0.53 -30.70 34.87
CA ASN A 125 1.52 -31.64 34.34
C ASN A 125 2.35 -31.05 33.18
N PRO A 126 3.27 -30.10 33.46
CA PRO A 126 3.96 -29.35 32.42
C PRO A 126 5.15 -30.12 31.83
N GLU A 127 5.22 -30.18 30.51
CA GLU A 127 6.34 -30.78 29.76
C GLU A 127 7.47 -29.73 29.62
N TYR A 128 8.26 -29.56 30.69
CA TYR A 128 9.20 -28.44 30.86
C TYR A 128 10.11 -28.18 29.66
N ASP A 129 10.70 -29.22 29.06
CA ASP A 129 11.68 -29.08 27.97
C ASP A 129 11.05 -28.43 26.72
N LYS A 130 9.85 -28.89 26.34
CA LYS A 130 9.13 -28.34 25.19
C LYS A 130 8.60 -26.93 25.46
N THR A 131 8.07 -26.68 26.65
CA THR A 131 7.57 -25.35 27.02
C THR A 131 8.71 -24.33 27.10
N TYR A 132 9.92 -24.73 27.51
CA TYR A 132 11.10 -23.86 27.53
C TYR A 132 11.57 -23.47 26.12
N GLN A 133 11.62 -24.45 25.20
CA GLN A 133 11.93 -24.20 23.79
C GLN A 133 10.94 -23.22 23.15
N LEU A 134 9.64 -23.42 23.41
CA LEU A 134 8.57 -22.58 22.87
C LEU A 134 8.62 -21.16 23.47
N LEU A 135 8.84 -21.04 24.78
CA LEU A 135 9.02 -19.74 25.45
C LEU A 135 10.20 -18.96 24.88
N LEU A 136 11.34 -19.62 24.65
CA LEU A 136 12.52 -18.97 24.09
C LEU A 136 12.25 -18.45 22.67
N GLN A 137 11.53 -19.22 21.84
CA GLN A 137 11.14 -18.76 20.50
C GLN A 137 10.20 -17.54 20.56
N GLU A 138 9.17 -17.59 21.41
CA GLU A 138 8.25 -16.46 21.59
C GLU A 138 8.97 -15.21 22.11
N GLN A 139 9.92 -15.38 23.04
CA GLN A 139 10.71 -14.26 23.56
C GLN A 139 11.57 -13.60 22.46
N ILE A 140 12.16 -14.38 21.56
CA ILE A 140 12.94 -13.85 20.43
C ILE A 140 12.02 -13.05 19.50
N ASN A 141 10.82 -13.56 19.18
CA ASN A 141 9.84 -12.87 18.34
C ASN A 141 9.39 -11.54 18.97
N VAL A 142 8.97 -11.56 20.24
CA VAL A 142 8.54 -10.35 20.95
C VAL A 142 9.67 -9.30 21.01
N GLN A 143 10.91 -9.72 21.24
CA GLN A 143 12.07 -8.83 21.25
C GLN A 143 12.31 -8.18 19.89
N ALA A 144 12.12 -8.92 18.79
CA ALA A 144 12.24 -8.40 17.43
C ALA A 144 11.18 -7.34 17.14
N GLU A 145 9.91 -7.61 17.49
CA GLU A 145 8.78 -6.69 17.31
C GLU A 145 8.93 -5.44 18.18
N GLN A 146 9.40 -5.58 19.42
CA GLN A 146 9.72 -4.44 20.28
C GLN A 146 10.79 -3.53 19.66
N THR A 147 11.82 -4.12 19.05
CA THR A 147 12.89 -3.37 18.39
C THR A 147 12.37 -2.61 17.17
N LEU A 148 11.51 -3.25 16.37
CA LEU A 148 10.84 -2.65 15.22
C LEU A 148 9.94 -1.47 15.66
N LEU A 149 9.10 -1.68 16.68
CA LEU A 149 8.24 -0.64 17.23
C LEU A 149 9.06 0.56 17.74
N SER A 150 10.17 0.29 18.43
CA SER A 150 11.07 1.33 18.96
C SER A 150 11.72 2.15 17.84
N ASP A 151 12.19 1.51 16.76
CA ASP A 151 12.77 2.21 15.61
C ASP A 151 11.74 3.10 14.91
N ILE A 152 10.52 2.55 14.69
CA ILE A 152 9.40 3.31 14.13
C ILE A 152 9.08 4.52 15.02
N LEU A 153 8.90 4.31 16.32
CA LEU A 153 8.58 5.37 17.29
C LEU A 153 9.69 6.44 17.32
N PHE A 154 10.96 6.04 17.35
CA PHE A 154 12.10 6.95 17.35
C PHE A 154 12.12 7.81 16.09
N LYS A 155 11.85 7.22 14.92
CA LYS A 155 11.76 7.96 13.65
C LYS A 155 10.62 8.97 13.67
N PHE A 156 9.45 8.62 14.23
CA PHE A 156 8.33 9.55 14.40
C PHE A 156 8.67 10.70 15.37
N VAL A 157 9.24 10.39 16.53
CA VAL A 157 9.67 11.40 17.52
C VAL A 157 10.77 12.30 16.95
N SER A 158 11.74 11.77 16.20
CA SER A 158 12.82 12.53 15.57
C SER A 158 12.29 13.50 14.50
N ILE A 159 11.37 13.04 13.64
CA ILE A 159 10.71 13.87 12.62
C ILE A 159 9.88 14.99 13.27
N ASN A 160 9.15 14.68 14.34
CA ASN A 160 8.27 15.65 15.00
C ASN A 160 9.00 16.57 15.99
N GLY A 161 10.07 16.07 16.63
CA GLY A 161 10.93 16.81 17.55
C GLY A 161 11.71 17.94 16.86
N LYS A 162 12.11 17.75 15.60
CA LYS A 162 12.71 18.81 14.78
C LYS A 162 11.74 19.99 14.54
N LYS A 163 10.43 19.76 14.64
CA LYS A 163 9.37 20.76 14.49
C LYS A 163 9.07 21.53 15.80
N MET A 164 9.30 20.91 16.97
CA MET A 164 9.10 21.55 18.28
C MET A 164 10.31 22.35 18.79
N MET A 165 11.53 22.10 18.29
CA MET A 165 12.73 22.89 18.64
C MET A 165 12.93 24.17 17.80
N GLN A 166 12.17 24.37 16.71
CA GLN A 166 12.31 25.56 15.86
C GLN A 166 11.68 26.86 16.41
N PRO A 167 10.56 26.88 17.17
CA PRO A 167 10.07 28.12 17.77
C PRO A 167 10.84 28.52 19.04
N PHE A 168 11.66 27.65 19.62
CA PHE A 168 12.36 27.91 20.89
C PHE A 168 13.79 28.48 20.72
N LEU A 169 14.35 28.45 19.50
CA LEU A 169 15.67 29.00 19.16
C LEU A 169 15.61 30.42 18.55
N LEU A 170 14.44 31.07 18.56
CA LEU A 170 14.21 32.39 17.99
C LEU A 170 13.70 33.43 19.01
N CYS A 171 13.87 33.15 20.31
CA CYS A 171 13.90 34.12 21.41
C CYS A 171 15.27 34.01 22.09
#